data_AF-A0A1B9GXM7-F1
#
_entry.id   AF-A0A1B9GXM7-F1
#
_cell.length_a   1.000
_cell.length_b   1.000
_cell.length_c   1.000
_cell.angle_alpha   90.00
_cell.angle_beta   90.00
_cell.angle_gamma   90.00
#
_symmetry.space_group_name_H-M   'P 1'
#
loop_
_entity.id
_entity.type
_entity.pdbx_description
1 polymer ?
#
loop_
_entity_poly.entity_id
_entity_poly.type
_entity_poly.pdbx_seq_one_letter_code
_entity_poly.pdbx_strand_id
1 'polypeptide(L)'
;MPYDGPWTGRARATDEWLSQHKVGSSALKQVVSATTASLVSTFAGFPLDSLKSRLQSSRENLSIPRLAAEVVREEGVGGLWRGFPLPLITISIVRTISFTIYTSTKRILNSVPGPSAVASSDVALTSMLAGGASGAVVCVGSAPFELVKVRRQLEYQIYRDSHPELFRPNPPPSAGTSLPTNPTPAPRPAPFVPPTTLQAVRLIVTSSGYRGLYTGWRLHFIRDTLGTALYFAEYDVMRYYLGRSRTKGAGGQGEMGSGDVQGDVPDWARAWLPKQIIPFLCGSLAGVSSWALIYPVDAIKTKAQQRALSGLEPRTPLYQLRRLVRGVDKDNPKPWLTGIARLYRGLGVSMIRSMLTHGLLWTIVDAAGSWIETKPFTRLATSSSSSTSSSSATGSDELK
;
A
#
# COMPACT_ATOMS: atom_id res chain seq x y z
N MET A 1 -43.88 -13.80 18.67
CA MET A 1 -43.34 -13.87 17.31
C MET A 1 -43.45 -12.49 16.68
N PRO A 2 -42.37 -11.80 16.31
CA PRO A 2 -42.50 -10.73 15.33
C PRO A 2 -41.78 -11.10 14.03
N TYR A 3 -42.33 -10.60 12.92
CA TYR A 3 -41.77 -10.54 11.56
C TYR A 3 -42.24 -11.55 10.50
N ASP A 4 -43.56 -11.56 10.21
CA ASP A 4 -44.14 -12.12 8.97
C ASP A 4 -44.73 -11.01 8.09
N GLY A 5 -43.86 -10.20 7.48
CA GLY A 5 -44.21 -9.23 6.46
C GLY A 5 -43.55 -9.55 5.11
N PRO A 6 -44.04 -9.02 3.98
CA PRO A 6 -43.46 -9.29 2.64
C PRO A 6 -41.97 -8.91 2.52
N TRP A 7 -41.53 -7.95 3.34
CA TRP A 7 -40.13 -7.51 3.45
C TRP A 7 -39.27 -8.44 4.31
N THR A 8 -39.87 -9.15 5.29
CA THR A 8 -39.16 -10.07 6.18
C THR A 8 -38.91 -11.42 5.51
N GLY A 9 -39.77 -11.84 4.57
CA GLY A 9 -39.52 -13.00 3.71
C GLY A 9 -38.33 -12.81 2.76
N ARG A 10 -38.15 -11.61 2.18
CA ARG A 10 -36.96 -11.29 1.37
C ARG A 10 -35.71 -11.17 2.22
N ALA A 11 -35.80 -10.59 3.42
CA ALA A 11 -34.68 -10.55 4.36
C ALA A 11 -34.28 -11.96 4.81
N ARG A 12 -35.25 -12.83 5.12
CA ARG A 12 -35.05 -14.24 5.50
C ARG A 12 -34.47 -15.06 4.35
N ALA A 13 -34.96 -14.88 3.12
CA ALA A 13 -34.39 -15.52 1.93
C ALA A 13 -32.97 -15.01 1.62
N THR A 14 -32.69 -13.74 1.90
CA THR A 14 -31.35 -13.16 1.77
C THR A 14 -30.42 -13.69 2.86
N ASP A 15 -30.89 -13.85 4.10
CA ASP A 15 -30.12 -14.45 5.21
C ASP A 15 -29.91 -15.96 5.04
N GLU A 16 -30.90 -16.69 4.53
CA GLU A 16 -30.77 -18.09 4.13
C GLU A 16 -29.80 -18.23 2.96
N TRP A 17 -29.88 -17.34 1.96
CA TRP A 17 -28.92 -17.31 0.86
C TRP A 17 -27.50 -16.98 1.37
N LEU A 18 -27.33 -15.98 2.24
CA LEU A 18 -26.04 -15.57 2.81
C LEU A 18 -25.44 -16.63 3.75
N SER A 19 -26.28 -17.35 4.50
CA SER A 19 -25.86 -18.45 5.38
C SER A 19 -25.54 -19.73 4.61
N GLN A 20 -26.30 -20.05 3.55
CA GLN A 20 -25.98 -21.15 2.63
C GLN A 20 -24.73 -20.86 1.80
N HIS A 21 -24.46 -19.59 1.45
CA HIS A 21 -23.32 -19.23 0.62
C HIS A 21 -22.03 -18.94 1.42
N LYS A 22 -22.03 -18.90 2.76
CA LYS A 22 -20.86 -18.54 3.62
C LYS A 22 -20.15 -17.21 3.29
N VAL A 23 -20.61 -16.48 2.27
CA VAL A 23 -20.01 -15.27 1.67
C VAL A 23 -19.85 -14.15 2.68
N GLY A 24 -20.77 -14.02 3.64
CA GLY A 24 -20.70 -13.01 4.70
C GLY A 24 -19.54 -13.26 5.68
N SER A 25 -19.27 -14.52 6.03
CA SER A 25 -18.20 -14.87 6.97
C SER A 25 -16.82 -14.79 6.31
N SER A 26 -16.67 -15.25 5.06
CA SER A 26 -15.38 -15.29 4.38
C SER A 26 -14.93 -13.91 3.90
N ALA A 27 -15.84 -13.05 3.42
CA ALA A 27 -15.53 -11.68 3.04
C ALA A 27 -15.18 -10.82 4.26
N LEU A 28 -15.95 -10.91 5.35
CA LEU A 28 -15.68 -10.17 6.58
C LEU A 28 -14.33 -10.57 7.20
N LYS A 29 -14.02 -11.87 7.25
CA LYS A 29 -12.71 -12.38 7.70
C LYS A 29 -11.55 -11.74 6.94
N GLN A 30 -11.67 -11.67 5.62
CA GLN A 30 -10.64 -11.11 4.76
C GLN A 30 -10.48 -9.61 4.91
N VAL A 31 -11.59 -8.88 5.07
CA VAL A 31 -11.53 -7.45 5.35
C VAL A 31 -10.86 -7.20 6.69
N VAL A 32 -11.25 -7.92 7.75
CA VAL A 32 -10.68 -7.77 9.08
C VAL A 32 -9.19 -8.13 9.11
N SER A 33 -8.79 -9.25 8.48
CA SER A 33 -7.39 -9.65 8.39
C SER A 33 -6.56 -8.64 7.60
N ALA A 34 -7.05 -8.21 6.44
CA ALA A 34 -6.38 -7.22 5.60
C ALA A 34 -6.26 -5.86 6.29
N THR A 35 -7.30 -5.38 6.97
CA THR A 35 -7.27 -4.10 7.71
C THR A 35 -6.30 -4.16 8.88
N THR A 36 -6.35 -5.22 9.70
CA THR A 36 -5.44 -5.37 10.85
C THR A 36 -3.98 -5.43 10.37
N ALA A 37 -3.70 -6.24 9.36
CA ALA A 37 -2.38 -6.33 8.76
C ALA A 37 -1.92 -5.00 8.16
N SER A 38 -2.82 -4.26 7.51
CA SER A 38 -2.50 -2.96 6.92
C SER A 38 -2.17 -1.91 7.98
N LEU A 39 -2.90 -1.87 9.08
CA LEU A 39 -2.65 -0.94 10.19
C LEU A 39 -1.27 -1.20 10.83
N VAL A 40 -1.01 -2.46 11.19
CA VAL A 40 0.25 -2.83 11.88
C VAL A 40 1.45 -2.66 10.94
N SER A 41 1.34 -3.10 9.69
CA SER A 41 2.43 -2.94 8.72
C SER A 41 2.70 -1.48 8.38
N THR A 42 1.67 -0.64 8.28
CA THR A 42 1.83 0.80 8.05
C THR A 42 2.47 1.49 9.25
N PHE A 43 2.06 1.15 10.47
CA PHE A 43 2.66 1.67 11.69
C PHE A 43 4.15 1.33 11.78
N ALA A 44 4.52 0.06 11.52
CA ALA A 44 5.90 -0.39 11.54
C ALA A 44 6.75 0.24 10.42
N GLY A 45 6.16 0.48 9.25
CA GLY A 45 6.83 1.11 8.11
C GLY A 45 6.96 2.63 8.20
N PHE A 46 6.17 3.28 9.04
CA PHE A 46 6.07 4.74 9.08
C PHE A 46 7.41 5.47 9.36
N PRO A 47 8.29 5.01 10.26
CA PRO A 47 9.59 5.63 10.47
C PRO A 47 10.41 5.76 9.17
N LEU A 48 10.35 4.76 8.29
CA LEU A 48 11.05 4.79 7.01
C LEU A 48 10.40 5.77 6.03
N ASP A 49 9.07 5.95 6.06
CA ASP A 49 8.38 6.98 5.29
C ASP A 49 8.74 8.39 5.77
N SER A 50 8.82 8.59 7.08
CA SER A 50 9.27 9.84 7.70
C SER A 50 10.71 10.17 7.27
N LEU A 51 11.64 9.22 7.41
CA LEU A 51 13.03 9.39 6.98
C LEU A 51 13.14 9.62 5.47
N LYS A 52 12.35 8.92 4.64
CA LYS A 52 12.31 9.16 3.19
C LYS A 52 11.92 10.59 2.87
N SER A 53 10.87 11.11 3.53
CA SER A 53 10.39 12.46 3.30
C SER A 53 11.45 13.52 3.68
N ARG A 54 12.12 13.32 4.82
CA ARG A 54 13.21 14.19 5.32
C ARG A 54 14.45 14.14 4.43
N LEU A 55 14.80 12.96 3.93
CA LEU A 55 15.92 12.78 3.00
C LEU A 55 15.64 13.45 1.65
N GLN A 56 14.39 13.43 1.18
CA GLN A 56 13.99 14.11 -0.06
C GLN A 56 13.95 15.63 0.07
N SER A 57 13.76 16.16 1.28
CA SER A 57 13.84 17.60 1.56
C SER A 57 15.27 18.09 1.82
N SER A 58 16.13 17.27 2.44
CA SER A 58 17.50 17.65 2.83
C SER A 58 18.40 17.94 1.62
N ARG A 59 19.32 18.90 1.78
CA ARG A 59 20.38 19.22 0.79
C ARG A 59 21.61 18.35 0.95
N GLU A 60 21.83 17.81 2.15
CA GLU A 60 22.99 17.00 2.43
C GLU A 60 22.79 15.58 1.90
N ASN A 61 23.84 15.01 1.32
CA ASN A 61 23.87 13.59 1.01
C ASN A 61 24.07 12.81 2.33
N LEU A 62 23.07 12.86 3.20
CA LEU A 62 23.06 12.13 4.45
C LEU A 62 22.78 10.66 4.19
N SER A 63 23.51 9.80 4.88
CA SER A 63 23.13 8.41 4.97
C SER A 63 21.85 8.29 5.82
N ILE A 64 20.99 7.34 5.48
CA ILE A 64 19.76 7.03 6.23
C ILE A 64 20.02 6.87 7.74
N PRO A 65 21.05 6.11 8.20
CA PRO A 65 21.30 5.95 9.64
C PRO A 65 21.73 7.26 10.32
N ARG A 66 22.50 8.11 9.64
CA ARG A 66 22.90 9.42 10.18
C ARG A 66 21.69 10.32 10.37
N LEU A 67 20.81 10.40 9.35
CA LEU A 67 19.57 11.16 9.44
C LEU A 67 18.66 10.63 10.56
N ALA A 68 18.56 9.30 10.73
CA ALA A 68 17.78 8.71 11.80
C ALA A 68 18.33 9.06 13.18
N ALA A 69 19.65 9.00 13.37
CA ALA A 69 20.30 9.37 14.62
C ALA A 69 20.08 10.86 14.95
N GLU A 70 20.14 11.74 13.96
CA GLU A 70 19.88 13.17 14.11
C GLU A 70 18.43 13.44 14.54
N VAL A 71 17.45 12.82 13.88
CA VAL A 71 16.03 12.94 14.27
C VAL A 71 15.79 12.44 15.69
N VAL A 72 16.37 11.30 16.07
CA VAL A 72 16.21 10.75 17.42
C VAL A 72 16.88 11.66 18.46
N ARG A 73 18.01 12.26 18.13
CA ARG A 73 18.72 13.19 19.03
C ARG A 73 17.96 14.51 19.22
N GLU A 74 17.31 15.02 18.19
CA GLU A 74 16.67 16.35 18.20
C GLU A 74 15.19 16.33 18.57
N GLU A 75 14.44 15.33 18.10
CA GLU A 75 13.00 15.22 18.29
C GLU A 75 12.60 14.02 19.18
N GLY A 76 13.58 13.22 19.61
CA GLY A 76 13.34 11.95 20.28
C GLY A 76 12.82 10.87 19.33
N VAL A 77 12.58 9.67 19.89
CA VAL A 77 12.05 8.52 19.13
C VAL A 77 10.68 8.84 18.51
N GLY A 78 9.85 9.64 19.18
CA GLY A 78 8.55 10.07 18.67
C GLY A 78 8.62 10.92 17.40
N GLY A 79 9.75 11.59 17.12
CA GLY A 79 9.98 12.37 15.90
C GLY A 79 9.88 11.53 14.60
N LEU A 80 10.17 10.23 14.70
CA LEU A 80 10.02 9.28 13.58
C LEU A 80 8.55 9.04 13.22
N TRP A 81 7.62 9.19 14.17
CA TRP A 81 6.17 9.05 13.96
C TRP A 81 5.42 10.38 13.79
N ARG A 82 6.14 11.51 13.67
CA ARG A 82 5.49 12.81 13.51
C ARG A 82 4.62 12.85 12.23
N GLY A 83 3.31 13.10 12.40
CA GLY A 83 2.35 13.18 11.30
C GLY A 83 1.77 11.84 10.83
N PHE A 84 1.93 10.75 11.60
CA PHE A 84 1.48 9.40 11.21
C PHE A 84 -0.03 9.15 11.04
N PRO A 85 -0.98 9.81 11.75
CA PRO A 85 -2.37 9.34 11.77
C PRO A 85 -3.04 9.34 10.39
N LEU A 86 -2.78 10.37 9.59
CA LEU A 86 -3.38 10.49 8.25
C LEU A 86 -2.84 9.43 7.27
N PRO A 87 -1.51 9.23 7.14
CA PRO A 87 -0.95 8.10 6.40
C PRO A 87 -1.45 6.73 6.89
N LEU A 88 -1.57 6.53 8.21
CA LEU A 88 -2.09 5.28 8.78
C LEU A 88 -3.49 4.95 8.26
N ILE A 89 -4.42 5.90 8.34
CA ILE A 89 -5.81 5.71 7.89
C ILE A 89 -5.85 5.52 6.36
N THR A 90 -5.23 6.43 5.61
CA THR A 90 -5.33 6.44 4.15
C THR A 90 -4.70 5.21 3.49
N ILE A 91 -3.48 4.84 3.90
CA ILE A 91 -2.80 3.65 3.36
C ILE A 91 -3.56 2.38 3.74
N SER A 92 -4.10 2.31 4.97
CA SER A 92 -4.84 1.13 5.42
C SER A 92 -6.12 0.94 4.61
N ILE A 93 -6.90 2.00 4.37
CA ILE A 93 -8.12 1.92 3.55
C ILE A 93 -7.78 1.46 2.12
N VAL A 94 -6.80 2.12 1.48
CA VAL A 94 -6.38 1.78 0.11
C VAL A 94 -5.94 0.33 0.01
N ARG A 95 -5.14 -0.14 0.98
CA ARG A 95 -4.62 -1.51 1.00
C ARG A 95 -5.73 -2.53 1.27
N THR A 96 -6.64 -2.26 2.21
CA THR A 96 -7.80 -3.13 2.45
C THR A 96 -8.65 -3.28 1.19
N ILE A 97 -9.02 -2.16 0.55
CA ILE A 97 -9.79 -2.18 -0.70
C ILE A 97 -9.06 -2.99 -1.78
N SER A 98 -7.74 -2.76 -1.92
CA SER A 98 -6.91 -3.47 -2.89
C SER A 98 -6.95 -4.99 -2.66
N PHE A 99 -6.81 -5.44 -1.41
CA PHE A 99 -6.91 -6.86 -1.04
C PHE A 99 -8.30 -7.45 -1.28
N THR A 100 -9.35 -6.72 -0.95
CA THR A 100 -10.74 -7.17 -1.19
C THR A 100 -11.01 -7.36 -2.68
N ILE A 101 -10.58 -6.41 -3.53
CA ILE A 101 -10.76 -6.54 -4.99
C ILE A 101 -9.93 -7.70 -5.51
N TYR A 102 -8.65 -7.78 -5.15
CA TYR A 102 -7.76 -8.85 -5.58
C TYR A 102 -8.33 -10.24 -5.22
N THR A 103 -8.74 -10.45 -3.97
CA THR A 103 -9.30 -11.74 -3.51
C THR A 103 -10.62 -12.07 -4.21
N SER A 104 -11.50 -11.08 -4.40
CA SER A 104 -12.79 -11.28 -5.07
C SER A 104 -12.61 -11.60 -6.55
N THR A 105 -11.75 -10.86 -7.27
CA THR A 105 -11.44 -11.14 -8.67
C THR A 105 -10.77 -12.50 -8.83
N LYS A 106 -9.83 -12.86 -7.94
CA LYS A 106 -9.19 -14.17 -7.95
C LYS A 106 -10.19 -15.32 -7.73
N ARG A 107 -11.19 -15.15 -6.85
CA ARG A 107 -12.27 -16.13 -6.67
C ARG A 107 -13.11 -16.30 -7.93
N ILE A 108 -13.49 -15.20 -8.57
CA ILE A 108 -14.23 -15.24 -9.84
C ILE A 108 -13.42 -15.97 -10.90
N LEU A 109 -12.14 -15.63 -11.09
CA LEU A 109 -11.29 -16.28 -12.07
C LEU A 109 -11.08 -17.78 -11.83
N ASN A 110 -10.96 -18.22 -10.56
CA ASN A 110 -10.83 -19.64 -10.22
C ASN A 110 -12.15 -20.42 -10.23
N SER A 111 -13.30 -19.75 -10.33
CA SER A 111 -14.61 -20.41 -10.47
C SER A 111 -14.83 -21.01 -11.86
N VAL A 112 -14.04 -20.56 -12.85
CA VAL A 112 -14.05 -21.13 -14.20
C VAL A 112 -13.31 -22.48 -14.18
N PRO A 113 -13.91 -23.58 -14.69
CA PRO A 113 -13.25 -24.88 -14.74
C PRO A 113 -11.91 -24.81 -15.47
N GLY A 114 -10.84 -25.13 -14.76
CA GLY A 114 -9.47 -25.16 -15.28
C GLY A 114 -8.89 -26.58 -15.36
N PRO A 115 -7.63 -26.71 -15.80
CA PRO A 115 -6.94 -27.99 -15.86
C PRO A 115 -6.88 -28.69 -14.49
N SER A 116 -6.86 -30.02 -14.50
CA SER A 116 -6.89 -30.86 -13.28
C SER A 116 -5.67 -30.68 -12.38
N ALA A 117 -4.53 -30.27 -12.96
CA ALA A 117 -3.31 -29.86 -12.27
C ALA A 117 -3.06 -28.39 -12.54
N VAL A 118 -2.82 -27.63 -11.48
CA VAL A 118 -2.61 -26.19 -11.53
C VAL A 118 -1.13 -25.94 -11.76
N ALA A 119 -0.77 -25.34 -12.88
CA ALA A 119 0.61 -24.96 -13.15
C ALA A 119 0.95 -23.63 -12.47
N SER A 120 2.25 -23.36 -12.28
CA SER A 120 2.72 -22.06 -11.77
C SER A 120 2.35 -20.90 -12.70
N SER A 121 2.22 -21.15 -14.00
CA SER A 121 1.73 -20.19 -14.99
C SER A 121 0.26 -19.80 -14.76
N ASP A 122 -0.59 -20.74 -14.33
CA ASP A 122 -1.99 -20.47 -14.05
C ASP A 122 -2.11 -19.59 -12.81
N VAL A 123 -1.33 -19.92 -11.77
CA VAL A 123 -1.22 -19.09 -10.56
C VAL A 123 -0.74 -17.69 -10.92
N ALA A 124 0.31 -17.56 -11.74
CA ALA A 124 0.82 -16.28 -12.19
C ALA A 124 -0.27 -15.48 -12.92
N LEU A 125 -0.89 -16.06 -13.95
CA LEU A 125 -1.88 -15.39 -14.78
C LEU A 125 -3.10 -14.93 -13.97
N THR A 126 -3.69 -15.81 -13.17
CA THR A 126 -4.84 -15.46 -12.32
C THR A 126 -4.50 -14.32 -11.37
N SER A 127 -3.30 -14.36 -10.79
CA SER A 127 -2.85 -13.38 -9.79
C SER A 127 -2.47 -12.05 -10.42
N MET A 128 -1.90 -12.06 -11.64
CA MET A 128 -1.67 -10.87 -12.46
C MET A 128 -2.98 -10.20 -12.84
N LEU A 129 -3.98 -10.94 -13.31
CA LEU A 129 -5.28 -10.39 -13.71
C LEU A 129 -6.03 -9.81 -12.50
N ALA A 130 -6.07 -10.54 -11.38
CA ALA A 130 -6.68 -10.07 -10.14
C ALA A 130 -5.95 -8.85 -9.55
N GLY A 131 -4.61 -8.88 -9.54
CA GLY A 131 -3.78 -7.78 -9.08
C GLY A 131 -3.93 -6.55 -9.97
N GLY A 132 -3.97 -6.74 -11.28
CA GLY A 132 -4.21 -5.68 -12.26
C GLY A 132 -5.58 -5.04 -12.08
N ALA A 133 -6.65 -5.84 -11.93
CA ALA A 133 -7.99 -5.32 -11.65
C ALA A 133 -8.03 -4.49 -10.35
N SER A 134 -7.37 -4.98 -9.30
CA SER A 134 -7.20 -4.25 -8.04
C SER A 134 -6.51 -2.90 -8.23
N GLY A 135 -5.37 -2.86 -8.92
CA GLY A 135 -4.65 -1.61 -9.21
C GLY A 135 -5.46 -0.64 -10.06
N ALA A 136 -6.14 -1.14 -11.10
CA ALA A 136 -6.98 -0.34 -12.00
C ALA A 136 -8.15 0.33 -11.26
N VAL A 137 -8.81 -0.37 -10.33
CA VAL A 137 -9.93 0.19 -9.57
C VAL A 137 -9.43 1.15 -8.47
N VAL A 138 -8.43 0.73 -7.70
CA VAL A 138 -7.88 1.54 -6.60
C VAL A 138 -7.30 2.85 -7.12
N CYS A 139 -6.70 2.85 -8.30
CA CYS A 139 -6.09 4.06 -8.83
C CYS A 139 -7.10 5.18 -9.09
N VAL A 140 -8.37 4.87 -9.38
CA VAL A 140 -9.44 5.88 -9.57
C VAL A 140 -9.58 6.74 -8.32
N GLY A 141 -9.60 6.11 -7.14
CA GLY A 141 -9.66 6.81 -5.87
C GLY A 141 -8.34 7.44 -5.47
N SER A 142 -7.20 6.78 -5.73
CA SER A 142 -5.89 7.20 -5.22
C SER A 142 -5.23 8.33 -6.05
N ALA A 143 -5.54 8.44 -7.34
CA ALA A 143 -4.99 9.45 -8.24
C ALA A 143 -5.05 10.90 -7.75
N PRO A 144 -6.20 11.43 -7.30
CA PRO A 144 -6.28 12.78 -6.76
C PRO A 144 -5.38 12.98 -5.53
N PHE A 145 -5.33 12.02 -4.60
CA PHE A 145 -4.49 12.12 -3.40
C PHE A 145 -3.00 12.13 -3.75
N GLU A 146 -2.60 11.28 -4.68
CA GLU A 146 -1.22 11.22 -5.16
C GLU A 146 -0.81 12.50 -5.89
N LEU A 147 -1.68 13.10 -6.70
CA LEU A 147 -1.38 14.37 -7.34
C LEU A 147 -1.24 15.51 -6.32
N VAL A 148 -2.13 15.58 -5.34
CA VAL A 148 -2.05 16.58 -4.25
C VAL A 148 -0.75 16.42 -3.47
N LYS A 149 -0.33 15.18 -3.20
CA LYS A 149 0.97 14.90 -2.57
C LYS A 149 2.14 15.42 -3.41
N VAL A 150 2.15 15.16 -4.71
CA VAL A 150 3.19 15.68 -5.63
C VAL A 150 3.18 17.21 -5.66
N ARG A 151 2.01 17.85 -5.66
CA ARG A 151 1.88 19.32 -5.62
C ARG A 151 2.49 19.91 -4.35
N ARG A 152 2.17 19.34 -3.19
CA ARG A 152 2.73 19.81 -1.91
C ARG A 152 4.26 19.65 -1.85
N GLN A 153 4.77 18.54 -2.39
CA GLN A 153 6.22 18.34 -2.51
C GLN A 153 6.88 19.35 -3.46
N LEU A 154 6.19 19.70 -4.54
CA LEU A 154 6.65 20.72 -5.49
C LEU A 154 6.68 22.12 -4.85
N GLU A 155 5.66 22.50 -4.07
CA GLU A 155 5.61 23.81 -3.40
C GLU A 155 6.77 23.99 -2.42
N TYR A 156 7.09 22.95 -1.65
CA TYR A 156 8.27 22.95 -0.81
C TYR A 156 9.57 23.10 -1.62
N GLN A 157 9.68 22.39 -2.75
CA GLN A 157 10.84 22.51 -3.65
C GLN A 157 10.97 23.92 -4.21
N ILE A 158 9.88 24.53 -4.69
CA ILE A 158 9.86 25.91 -5.21
C ILE A 158 10.30 26.89 -4.12
N TYR A 159 9.72 26.81 -2.91
CA TYR A 159 10.08 27.69 -1.80
C TYR A 159 11.57 27.57 -1.43
N ARG A 160 12.09 26.34 -1.40
CA ARG A 160 13.51 26.07 -1.12
C ARG A 160 14.43 26.62 -2.19
N ASP A 161 14.03 26.51 -3.46
CA ASP A 161 14.83 26.95 -4.59
C ASP A 161 14.79 28.48 -4.74
N SER A 162 13.71 29.15 -4.30
CA SER A 162 13.59 30.62 -4.30
C SER A 162 14.28 31.31 -3.12
N HIS A 163 14.57 30.58 -2.03
CA HIS A 163 15.25 31.10 -0.83
C HIS A 163 16.57 30.35 -0.53
N PRO A 164 17.55 30.34 -1.45
CA PRO A 164 18.77 29.57 -1.27
C PRO A 164 19.59 29.96 -0.03
N GLU A 165 19.50 31.21 0.41
CA GLU A 165 20.16 31.80 1.58
C GLU A 165 19.75 31.13 2.90
N LEU A 166 18.52 30.65 3.01
CA LEU A 166 18.03 29.95 4.20
C LEU A 166 18.64 28.55 4.38
N PHE A 167 19.10 27.96 3.29
CA PHE A 167 19.48 26.55 3.22
C PHE A 167 20.94 26.37 2.78
N ARG A 168 21.76 27.43 2.83
CA ARG A 168 23.22 27.30 2.69
C ARG A 168 23.81 26.94 4.05
N PRO A 169 24.70 25.94 4.13
CA PRO A 169 25.58 25.81 5.29
C PRO A 169 26.37 27.12 5.44
N ASN A 170 26.54 27.61 6.66
CA ASN A 170 27.44 28.73 6.92
C ASN A 170 28.82 28.39 6.31
N PRO A 171 29.45 29.29 5.54
CA PRO A 171 30.82 29.07 5.11
C PRO A 171 31.71 28.87 6.35
N PRO A 172 32.75 28.02 6.27
CA PRO A 172 33.72 27.92 7.35
C PRO A 172 34.27 29.32 7.63
N PRO A 173 34.56 29.67 8.91
CA PRO A 173 35.09 30.99 9.24
C PRO A 173 36.36 31.22 8.43
N SER A 174 36.31 32.17 7.51
CA SER A 174 37.46 32.61 6.73
C SER A 174 38.52 33.07 7.73
N ALA A 175 39.62 32.34 7.85
CA ALA A 175 40.76 32.78 8.61
C ALA A 175 41.29 34.07 7.97
N GLY A 176 41.09 35.22 8.63
CA GLY A 176 41.85 36.43 8.33
C GLY A 176 41.11 37.60 7.67
N THR A 177 39.84 37.88 7.97
CA THR A 177 39.27 39.20 7.63
C THR A 177 38.63 39.84 8.86
N SER A 178 39.20 40.99 9.24
CA SER A 178 38.77 41.87 10.32
C SER A 178 37.26 42.11 10.29
N LEU A 179 36.63 41.92 11.46
CA LEU A 179 35.22 42.22 11.74
C LEU A 179 34.83 43.63 11.26
N PRO A 180 33.81 43.77 10.40
CA PRO A 180 33.02 44.99 10.39
C PRO A 180 32.07 44.97 11.59
N THR A 181 32.01 46.11 12.26
CA THR A 181 31.08 46.51 13.31
C THR A 181 29.63 46.06 13.07
N ASN A 182 29.02 45.47 14.11
CA ASN A 182 27.59 45.15 14.26
C ASN A 182 26.86 44.75 12.95
N PRO A 183 26.77 43.45 12.62
CA PRO A 183 25.82 43.03 11.60
C PRO A 183 24.43 43.26 12.18
N THR A 184 23.71 44.26 11.66
CA THR A 184 22.26 44.32 11.79
C THR A 184 21.74 42.92 11.45
N PRO A 185 21.00 42.23 12.34
CA PRO A 185 20.53 40.87 12.04
C PRO A 185 19.70 40.97 10.76
N ALA A 186 20.19 40.37 9.67
CA ALA A 186 19.40 40.29 8.45
C ALA A 186 18.03 39.71 8.84
N PRO A 187 16.92 40.33 8.43
CA PRO A 187 15.59 39.86 8.81
C PRO A 187 15.48 38.39 8.41
N ARG A 188 15.26 37.52 9.41
CA ARG A 188 15.04 36.08 9.16
C ARG A 188 13.90 35.98 8.17
N PRO A 189 14.11 35.44 6.96
CA PRO A 189 13.04 35.37 5.98
C PRO A 189 11.90 34.52 6.52
N ALA A 190 10.68 34.88 6.12
CA ALA A 190 9.48 34.33 6.71
C ALA A 190 9.48 32.79 6.61
N PRO A 191 9.20 32.08 7.73
CA PRO A 191 9.18 30.62 7.72
C PRO A 191 8.19 30.11 6.68
N PHE A 192 8.55 29.04 5.97
CA PHE A 192 7.66 28.39 5.02
C PHE A 192 6.36 28.00 5.73
N VAL A 193 5.25 28.59 5.31
CA VAL A 193 3.92 28.15 5.73
C VAL A 193 3.44 27.15 4.67
N PRO A 194 3.51 25.83 4.92
CA PRO A 194 3.04 24.86 3.96
C PRO A 194 1.54 25.06 3.74
N PRO A 195 1.06 25.17 2.50
CA PRO A 195 -0.36 25.23 2.25
C PRO A 195 -1.01 23.94 2.75
N THR A 196 -2.22 24.10 3.27
CA THR A 196 -3.02 22.98 3.71
C THR A 196 -3.38 22.09 2.52
N THR A 197 -3.64 20.80 2.76
CA THR A 197 -4.10 19.88 1.71
C THR A 197 -5.33 20.44 0.97
N LEU A 198 -6.25 21.10 1.68
CA LEU A 198 -7.44 21.73 1.10
C LEU A 198 -7.08 22.93 0.22
N GLN A 199 -6.11 23.75 0.61
CA GLN A 199 -5.61 24.83 -0.24
C GLN A 199 -4.97 24.29 -1.52
N ALA A 200 -4.19 23.22 -1.43
CA ALA A 200 -3.60 22.58 -2.61
C ALA A 200 -4.68 22.00 -3.54
N VAL A 201 -5.71 21.35 -2.99
CA VAL A 201 -6.88 20.87 -3.78
C VAL A 201 -7.60 22.04 -4.43
N ARG A 202 -7.93 23.08 -3.65
CA ARG A 202 -8.63 24.27 -4.15
C ARG A 202 -7.84 24.92 -5.28
N LEU A 203 -6.53 25.06 -5.13
CA LEU A 203 -5.65 25.62 -6.15
C LEU A 203 -5.72 24.84 -7.46
N ILE A 204 -5.59 23.51 -7.42
CA ILE A 204 -5.68 22.64 -8.60
C ILE A 204 -7.06 22.77 -9.28
N VAL A 205 -8.12 22.75 -8.47
CA VAL A 205 -9.50 22.86 -8.99
C VAL A 205 -9.73 24.23 -9.62
N THR A 206 -9.21 25.31 -9.02
CA THR A 206 -9.33 26.66 -9.60
C THR A 206 -8.48 26.85 -10.85
N SER A 207 -7.31 26.21 -10.94
CA SER A 207 -6.41 26.39 -12.09
C SER A 207 -6.74 25.50 -13.28
N SER A 208 -7.26 24.29 -13.04
CA SER A 208 -7.38 23.24 -14.07
C SER A 208 -8.73 22.51 -14.02
N GLY A 209 -9.66 22.96 -13.18
CA GLY A 209 -10.94 22.31 -12.94
C GLY A 209 -10.81 21.00 -12.17
N TYR A 210 -11.95 20.34 -11.92
CA TYR A 210 -12.00 19.05 -11.21
C TYR A 210 -11.24 17.92 -11.92
N ARG A 211 -11.19 17.95 -13.27
CA ARG A 211 -10.39 17.01 -14.07
C ARG A 211 -8.89 17.21 -13.86
N GLY A 212 -8.46 18.40 -13.44
CA GLY A 212 -7.07 18.69 -13.08
C GLY A 212 -6.53 17.79 -11.98
N LEU A 213 -7.37 17.29 -11.07
CA LEU A 213 -6.98 16.33 -10.03
C LEU A 213 -6.49 14.98 -10.59
N TYR A 214 -6.83 14.67 -11.83
CA TYR A 214 -6.42 13.44 -12.54
C TYR A 214 -5.29 13.71 -13.55
N THR A 215 -4.57 14.82 -13.42
CA THR A 215 -3.39 15.10 -14.24
C THR A 215 -2.36 13.97 -14.13
N GLY A 216 -1.94 13.44 -15.29
CA GLY A 216 -1.02 12.30 -15.36
C GLY A 216 -1.70 10.93 -15.20
N TRP A 217 -3.05 10.87 -15.25
CA TRP A 217 -3.84 9.64 -15.07
C TRP A 217 -3.31 8.44 -15.83
N ARG A 218 -2.99 8.57 -17.12
CA ARG A 218 -2.53 7.43 -17.94
C ARG A 218 -1.28 6.75 -17.37
N LEU A 219 -0.30 7.55 -16.95
CA LEU A 219 0.94 7.05 -16.35
C LEU A 219 0.70 6.49 -14.94
N HIS A 220 -0.22 7.10 -14.20
CA HIS A 220 -0.66 6.59 -12.90
C HIS A 220 -1.33 5.22 -13.04
N PHE A 221 -2.31 5.11 -13.93
CA PHE A 221 -3.06 3.89 -14.21
C PHE A 221 -2.13 2.73 -14.62
N ILE A 222 -1.20 2.99 -15.54
CA ILE A 222 -0.21 2.00 -15.98
C ILE A 222 0.67 1.57 -14.80
N ARG A 223 1.18 2.55 -14.02
CA ARG A 223 2.02 2.26 -12.84
C ARG A 223 1.29 1.37 -11.84
N ASP A 224 0.07 1.74 -11.45
CA ASP A 224 -0.67 1.01 -10.41
C ASP A 224 -1.09 -0.36 -10.87
N THR A 225 -1.68 -0.46 -12.07
CA THR A 225 -2.15 -1.72 -12.63
C THR A 225 -1.01 -2.72 -12.79
N LEU A 226 0.12 -2.30 -13.39
CA LEU A 226 1.27 -3.19 -13.58
C LEU A 226 1.98 -3.50 -12.26
N GLY A 227 2.14 -2.49 -11.40
CA GLY A 227 2.78 -2.65 -10.10
C GLY A 227 2.04 -3.66 -9.22
N THR A 228 0.71 -3.57 -9.12
CA THR A 228 -0.09 -4.52 -8.32
C THR A 228 -0.21 -5.89 -8.99
N ALA A 229 -0.31 -5.96 -10.33
CA ALA A 229 -0.31 -7.22 -11.06
C ALA A 229 0.98 -8.01 -10.81
N LEU A 230 2.14 -7.36 -10.96
CA LEU A 230 3.44 -7.98 -10.68
C LEU A 230 3.58 -8.38 -9.21
N TYR A 231 3.24 -7.48 -8.29
CA TYR A 231 3.33 -7.74 -6.86
C TYR A 231 2.55 -8.99 -6.41
N PHE A 232 1.27 -9.10 -6.79
CA PHE A 232 0.45 -10.24 -6.38
C PHE A 232 0.87 -11.53 -7.09
N ALA A 233 1.29 -11.45 -8.37
CA ALA A 233 1.77 -12.61 -9.11
C ALA A 233 3.08 -13.15 -8.55
N GLU A 234 4.07 -12.29 -8.31
CA GLU A 234 5.35 -12.69 -7.71
C GLU A 234 5.15 -13.31 -6.33
N TYR A 235 4.26 -12.72 -5.52
CA TYR A 235 3.91 -13.27 -4.22
C TYR A 235 3.32 -14.68 -4.34
N ASP A 236 2.27 -14.86 -5.16
CA ASP A 236 1.56 -16.14 -5.25
C ASP A 236 2.40 -17.24 -5.92
N VAL A 237 3.17 -16.91 -6.94
CA VAL A 237 4.06 -17.85 -7.63
C VAL A 237 5.16 -18.33 -6.68
N MET A 238 5.75 -17.42 -5.89
CA MET A 238 6.75 -17.80 -4.92
C MET A 238 6.16 -18.67 -3.81
N ARG A 239 4.96 -18.33 -3.32
CA ARG A 239 4.23 -19.16 -2.35
C ARG A 239 3.91 -20.54 -2.92
N TYR A 240 3.53 -20.63 -4.20
CA TYR A 240 3.29 -21.90 -4.89
C TYR A 240 4.55 -22.79 -4.87
N TYR A 241 5.71 -22.24 -5.24
CA TYR A 241 6.98 -23.01 -5.19
C TYR A 241 7.41 -23.40 -3.78
N LEU A 242 7.02 -22.63 -2.76
CA LEU A 242 7.31 -22.92 -1.36
C LEU A 242 6.22 -23.79 -0.69
N GLY A 243 5.49 -24.56 -1.48
CA GLY A 243 4.59 -25.60 -0.97
C GLY A 243 3.26 -25.07 -0.44
N ARG A 244 2.77 -23.94 -0.96
CA ARG A 244 1.40 -23.50 -0.67
C ARG A 244 0.40 -24.51 -1.25
N SER A 245 -0.09 -25.41 -0.41
CA SER A 245 -1.10 -26.39 -0.76
C SER A 245 -2.44 -25.69 -0.96
N ARG A 246 -3.03 -25.82 -2.15
CA ARG A 246 -4.46 -25.64 -2.34
C ARG A 246 -5.14 -26.81 -1.64
N THR A 247 -5.59 -26.65 -0.41
CA THR A 247 -6.44 -27.68 0.21
C THR A 247 -7.68 -27.78 -0.67
N LYS A 248 -7.79 -28.85 -1.48
CA LYS A 248 -9.08 -29.26 -2.03
C LYS A 248 -9.92 -29.60 -0.81
N GLY A 249 -10.76 -28.68 -0.36
CA GLY A 249 -11.78 -29.00 0.62
C GLY A 249 -12.56 -30.20 0.10
N ALA A 250 -12.59 -31.28 0.88
CA ALA A 250 -13.54 -32.36 0.65
C ALA A 250 -14.94 -31.77 0.83
N GLY A 251 -15.56 -31.41 -0.30
CA GLY A 251 -16.79 -30.61 -0.36
C GLY A 251 -16.64 -29.55 -1.45
N GLY A 252 -17.19 -29.82 -2.62
CA GLY A 252 -17.04 -28.97 -3.81
C GLY A 252 -17.50 -27.55 -3.56
N GLN A 253 -16.54 -26.63 -3.44
CA GLN A 253 -16.56 -25.23 -3.89
C GLN A 253 -15.26 -24.60 -3.42
N GLY A 254 -14.44 -24.15 -4.37
CA GLY A 254 -13.17 -23.47 -4.11
C GLY A 254 -13.38 -22.10 -3.47
N GLU A 255 -13.58 -22.08 -2.15
CA GLU A 255 -13.54 -20.84 -1.37
C GLU A 255 -12.08 -20.39 -1.19
N MET A 256 -11.59 -19.61 -2.15
CA MET A 256 -10.28 -18.94 -2.03
C MET A 256 -10.44 -17.68 -1.16
N GLY A 257 -10.61 -17.91 0.13
CA GLY A 257 -10.37 -16.91 1.16
C GLY A 257 -8.89 -16.84 1.51
N SER A 258 -8.52 -15.93 2.41
CA SER A 258 -7.19 -15.77 3.03
C SER A 258 -6.74 -17.00 3.86
N GLY A 259 -7.11 -18.22 3.43
CA GLY A 259 -7.08 -19.49 4.15
C GLY A 259 -6.41 -20.64 3.40
N ASP A 260 -5.62 -20.38 2.33
CA ASP A 260 -4.69 -21.43 1.92
C ASP A 260 -3.55 -21.47 2.95
N VAL A 261 -3.60 -22.47 3.81
CA VAL A 261 -2.60 -22.75 4.84
C VAL A 261 -1.25 -23.03 4.18
N GLN A 262 -0.17 -22.56 4.79
CA GLN A 262 1.17 -22.94 4.38
C GLN A 262 1.33 -24.47 4.49
N GLY A 263 1.46 -25.14 3.34
CA GLY A 263 1.72 -26.58 3.27
C GLY A 263 3.16 -26.92 3.60
N ASP A 264 3.57 -28.15 3.28
CA ASP A 264 4.93 -28.59 3.53
C ASP A 264 5.94 -27.89 2.63
N VAL A 265 7.01 -27.42 3.29
CA VAL A 265 8.13 -26.76 2.60
C VAL A 265 8.86 -27.82 1.76
N PRO A 266 9.26 -27.50 0.52
CA PRO A 266 10.06 -28.39 -0.31
C PRO A 266 11.32 -28.89 0.42
N ASP A 267 11.77 -30.10 0.09
CA ASP A 267 12.90 -30.76 0.77
C ASP A 267 14.16 -29.88 0.80
N TRP A 268 14.45 -29.19 -0.32
CA TRP A 268 15.61 -28.30 -0.46
C TRP A 268 15.59 -27.07 0.45
N ALA A 269 14.40 -26.65 0.90
CA ALA A 269 14.21 -25.47 1.76
C ALA A 269 13.89 -25.84 3.22
N ARG A 270 13.42 -27.07 3.48
CA ARG A 270 12.96 -27.50 4.81
C ARG A 270 14.02 -27.34 5.90
N ALA A 271 15.30 -27.52 5.59
CA ALA A 271 16.38 -27.46 6.56
C ALA A 271 16.69 -26.05 7.09
N TRP A 272 16.43 -25.00 6.31
CA TRP A 272 16.82 -23.63 6.65
C TRP A 272 15.67 -22.61 6.64
N LEU A 273 14.48 -23.00 6.15
CA LEU A 273 13.35 -22.10 5.99
C LEU A 273 12.14 -22.49 6.87
N PRO A 274 11.92 -21.80 8.01
CA PRO A 274 10.75 -22.00 8.86
C PRO A 274 9.45 -21.57 8.15
N LYS A 275 8.38 -22.36 8.30
CA LYS A 275 7.05 -22.10 7.70
C LYS A 275 6.50 -20.71 8.02
N GLN A 276 6.77 -20.22 9.24
CA GLN A 276 6.28 -18.94 9.76
C GLN A 276 6.91 -17.72 9.05
N ILE A 277 8.11 -17.87 8.49
CA ILE A 277 8.86 -16.79 7.85
C ILE A 277 8.52 -16.69 6.35
N ILE A 278 7.91 -17.72 5.76
CA ILE A 278 7.61 -17.76 4.33
C ILE A 278 6.71 -16.60 3.88
N PRO A 279 5.58 -16.26 4.56
CA PRO A 279 4.75 -15.12 4.16
C PRO A 279 5.54 -13.80 4.18
N PHE A 280 6.41 -13.63 5.19
CA PHE A 280 7.29 -12.48 5.29
C PHE A 280 8.23 -12.39 4.10
N LEU A 281 9.00 -13.46 3.83
CA LEU A 281 9.98 -13.46 2.73
C LEU A 281 9.31 -13.29 1.37
N CYS A 282 8.21 -13.98 1.11
CA CYS A 282 7.47 -13.83 -0.15
C CYS A 282 6.96 -12.40 -0.31
N GLY A 283 6.37 -11.83 0.75
CA GLY A 283 5.87 -10.46 0.76
C GLY A 283 6.97 -9.43 0.54
N SER A 284 8.10 -9.60 1.24
CA SER A 284 9.27 -8.74 1.14
C SER A 284 9.88 -8.77 -0.26
N LEU A 285 10.13 -9.96 -0.81
CA LEU A 285 10.72 -10.12 -2.13
C LEU A 285 9.81 -9.56 -3.21
N ALA A 286 8.53 -9.95 -3.24
CA ALA A 286 7.55 -9.42 -4.20
C ALA A 286 7.40 -7.89 -4.09
N GLY A 287 7.46 -7.34 -2.87
CA GLY A 287 7.47 -5.89 -2.67
C GLY A 287 8.68 -5.21 -3.31
N VAL A 288 9.89 -5.74 -3.07
CA VAL A 288 11.13 -5.17 -3.59
C VAL A 288 11.24 -5.31 -5.11
N SER A 289 10.96 -6.48 -5.67
CA SER A 289 11.05 -6.75 -7.12
C SER A 289 10.02 -5.95 -7.91
N SER A 290 8.75 -5.95 -7.49
CA SER A 290 7.71 -5.15 -8.16
C SER A 290 8.04 -3.65 -8.15
N TRP A 291 8.57 -3.12 -7.04
CA TRP A 291 9.03 -1.73 -6.98
C TRP A 291 10.22 -1.47 -7.91
N ALA A 292 11.20 -2.36 -7.95
CA ALA A 292 12.36 -2.23 -8.83
C ALA A 292 11.93 -2.21 -10.31
N LEU A 293 10.98 -3.05 -10.70
CA LEU A 293 10.47 -3.11 -12.08
C LEU A 293 9.64 -1.88 -12.45
N ILE A 294 8.80 -1.36 -11.54
CA ILE A 294 7.88 -0.26 -11.85
C ILE A 294 8.50 1.13 -11.66
N TYR A 295 9.64 1.24 -10.97
CA TYR A 295 10.26 2.52 -10.62
C TYR A 295 10.50 3.47 -11.80
N PRO A 296 10.95 3.02 -13.00
CA PRO A 296 11.09 3.91 -14.14
C PRO A 296 9.77 4.58 -14.56
N VAL A 297 8.66 3.85 -14.51
CA VAL A 297 7.32 4.38 -14.82
C VAL A 297 6.91 5.42 -13.77
N ASP A 298 7.15 5.13 -12.50
CA ASP A 298 6.87 6.06 -11.39
C ASP A 298 7.71 7.35 -11.49
N ALA A 299 8.98 7.25 -11.88
CA ALA A 299 9.85 8.41 -12.11
C ALA A 299 9.34 9.30 -13.27
N ILE A 300 8.92 8.68 -14.39
CA ILE A 300 8.34 9.40 -15.52
C ILE A 300 7.02 10.07 -15.11
N LYS A 301 6.13 9.33 -14.43
CA LYS A 301 4.84 9.82 -13.91
C LYS A 301 5.06 11.03 -13.02
N THR A 302 5.91 10.92 -12.00
CA THR A 302 6.16 11.98 -11.03
C THR A 302 6.70 13.23 -11.71
N LYS A 303 7.61 13.08 -12.68
CA LYS A 303 8.15 14.22 -13.43
C LYS A 303 7.13 14.86 -14.36
N ALA A 304 6.27 14.07 -15.01
CA ALA A 304 5.18 14.59 -15.82
C ALA A 304 4.19 15.39 -14.98
N GLN A 305 3.81 14.89 -13.80
CA GLN A 305 2.93 15.57 -12.85
C GLN A 305 3.54 16.86 -12.30
N GLN A 306 4.80 16.83 -11.85
CA GLN A 306 5.53 18.03 -11.40
C GLN A 306 5.54 19.12 -12.47
N ARG A 307 5.80 18.73 -13.73
CA ARG A 307 5.88 19.65 -14.85
C ARG A 307 4.51 20.30 -15.16
N ALA A 308 3.45 19.50 -15.20
CA ALA A 308 2.10 20.00 -15.41
C ALA A 308 1.64 20.94 -14.28
N LEU A 309 1.95 20.60 -13.03
CA LEU A 309 1.65 21.45 -11.86
C LEU A 309 2.50 22.73 -11.79
N SER A 310 3.57 22.82 -12.58
CA SER A 310 4.40 24.02 -12.75
C SER A 310 3.96 24.88 -13.94
N GLY A 311 2.88 24.51 -14.65
CA GLY A 311 2.41 25.23 -15.83
C GLY A 311 3.29 25.07 -17.08
N LEU A 312 4.21 24.10 -17.08
CA LEU A 312 5.12 23.85 -18.20
C LEU A 312 4.47 22.91 -19.23
N GLU A 313 4.78 23.10 -20.51
CA GLU A 313 4.20 22.30 -21.60
C GLU A 313 4.36 20.79 -21.39
N PRO A 314 3.30 19.98 -21.58
CA PRO A 314 3.36 18.55 -21.42
C PRO A 314 4.34 17.91 -22.40
N ARG A 315 5.02 16.85 -21.96
CA ARG A 315 5.97 16.10 -22.78
C ARG A 315 5.49 14.67 -22.97
N THR A 316 5.87 14.07 -24.09
CA THR A 316 5.60 12.64 -24.32
C THR A 316 6.40 11.79 -23.31
N PRO A 317 5.86 10.67 -22.83
CA PRO A 317 6.55 9.79 -21.89
C PRO A 317 7.92 9.30 -22.39
N LEU A 318 8.02 8.99 -23.69
CA LEU A 318 9.27 8.55 -24.32
C LEU A 318 10.33 9.65 -24.32
N TYR A 319 9.94 10.90 -24.63
CA TYR A 319 10.84 12.03 -24.56
C TYR A 319 11.32 12.27 -23.12
N GLN A 320 10.40 12.17 -22.15
CA GLN A 320 10.71 12.32 -20.73
C GLN A 320 11.69 11.23 -20.25
N LEU A 321 11.47 9.97 -20.63
CA LEU A 321 12.38 8.85 -20.35
C LEU A 321 13.76 9.08 -20.97
N ARG A 322 13.81 9.47 -22.25
CA ARG A 322 15.07 9.79 -22.94
C ARG A 322 15.84 10.89 -22.21
N ARG A 323 15.17 11.93 -21.72
CA ARG A 323 15.80 13.03 -20.95
C ARG A 323 16.28 12.58 -19.58
N LEU A 324 15.53 11.71 -18.89
CA LEU A 324 15.96 11.15 -17.61
C LEU A 324 17.23 10.29 -17.77
N VAL A 325 17.27 9.45 -18.81
CA VAL A 325 18.40 8.56 -19.10
C VAL A 325 19.58 9.33 -19.71
N ARG A 326 19.39 10.07 -20.80
CA ARG A 326 20.49 10.73 -21.53
C ARG A 326 20.85 12.12 -20.99
N GLY A 327 20.08 12.69 -20.08
CA GLY A 327 20.33 14.04 -19.57
C GLY A 327 19.55 15.12 -20.33
N VAL A 328 19.75 16.36 -19.89
CA VAL A 328 19.03 17.53 -20.42
C VAL A 328 19.68 18.06 -21.69
N ASP A 329 21.00 18.01 -21.77
CA ASP A 329 21.78 18.52 -22.89
C ASP A 329 21.74 17.54 -24.05
N LYS A 330 21.23 18.01 -25.19
CA LYS A 330 21.12 17.22 -26.41
C LYS A 330 22.49 16.95 -27.01
N ASP A 331 23.41 17.89 -26.85
CA ASP A 331 24.73 17.89 -27.48
C ASP A 331 25.76 17.09 -26.67
N ASN A 332 25.51 16.89 -25.36
CA ASN A 332 26.36 16.10 -24.46
C ASN A 332 25.53 15.06 -23.70
N PRO A 333 25.05 13.99 -24.38
CA PRO A 333 24.27 12.96 -23.73
C PRO A 333 25.12 12.18 -22.73
N LYS A 334 24.61 12.00 -21.52
CA LYS A 334 25.24 11.17 -20.49
C LYS A 334 25.23 9.69 -20.93
N PRO A 335 26.26 8.90 -20.53
CA PRO A 335 26.30 7.47 -20.80
C PRO A 335 25.03 6.75 -20.34
N TRP A 336 24.60 5.76 -21.12
CA TRP A 336 23.31 5.08 -20.91
C TRP A 336 23.21 4.40 -19.55
N LEU A 337 24.28 3.73 -19.09
CA LEU A 337 24.37 3.11 -17.76
C LEU A 337 24.21 4.12 -16.63
N THR A 338 24.92 5.25 -16.71
CA THR A 338 24.80 6.36 -15.75
C THR A 338 23.39 6.98 -15.78
N GLY A 339 22.74 6.95 -16.92
CA GLY A 339 21.33 7.32 -17.09
C GLY A 339 20.37 6.40 -16.37
N ILE A 340 20.51 5.09 -16.57
CA ILE A 340 19.69 4.08 -15.91
C ILE A 340 19.92 4.12 -14.39
N ALA A 341 21.17 4.20 -13.93
CA ALA A 341 21.47 4.33 -12.50
C ALA A 341 20.78 5.56 -11.88
N ARG A 342 20.69 6.68 -12.61
CA ARG A 342 19.96 7.88 -12.15
C ARG A 342 18.45 7.68 -12.08
N LEU A 343 17.85 6.85 -12.95
CA LEU A 343 16.44 6.50 -12.85
C LEU A 343 16.13 5.85 -11.50
N TYR A 344 17.09 5.13 -10.89
CA TYR A 344 16.96 4.42 -9.62
C TYR A 344 17.44 5.21 -8.39
N ARG A 345 17.81 6.47 -8.54
CA ARG A 345 18.21 7.31 -7.40
C ARG A 345 17.04 7.43 -6.41
N GLY A 346 17.28 7.05 -5.15
CA GLY A 346 16.26 7.03 -4.09
C GLY A 346 15.45 5.74 -3.97
N LEU A 347 15.72 4.73 -4.81
CA LEU A 347 15.05 3.42 -4.74
C LEU A 347 15.34 2.70 -3.41
N GLY A 348 16.56 2.81 -2.86
CA GLY A 348 16.99 2.11 -1.64
C GLY A 348 16.05 2.29 -0.43
N VAL A 349 15.67 3.54 -0.12
CA VAL A 349 14.72 3.82 0.98
C VAL A 349 13.35 3.18 0.71
N SER A 350 12.94 3.20 -0.57
CA SER A 350 11.67 2.60 -0.99
C SER A 350 11.69 1.08 -0.87
N MET A 351 12.82 0.44 -1.16
CA MET A 351 13.02 -1.01 -1.05
C MET A 351 13.03 -1.47 0.41
N ILE A 352 13.78 -0.81 1.30
CA ILE A 352 13.82 -1.16 2.73
C ILE A 352 12.43 -1.05 3.35
N ARG A 353 11.71 0.04 3.05
CA ARG A 353 10.32 0.21 3.46
C ARG A 353 9.42 -0.88 2.88
N SER A 354 9.59 -1.20 1.60
CA SER A 354 8.78 -2.22 0.93
C SER A 354 8.99 -3.60 1.58
N MET A 355 10.25 -4.00 1.80
CA MET A 355 10.61 -5.22 2.50
C MET A 355 9.86 -5.37 3.84
N LEU A 356 9.93 -4.36 4.70
CA LEU A 356 9.29 -4.38 6.01
C LEU A 356 7.76 -4.37 5.90
N THR A 357 7.19 -3.43 5.15
CA THR A 357 5.74 -3.22 5.09
C THR A 357 5.00 -4.35 4.39
N HIS A 358 5.57 -4.94 3.33
CA HIS A 358 4.92 -6.03 2.61
C HIS A 358 5.16 -7.39 3.29
N GLY A 359 6.36 -7.63 3.83
CA GLY A 359 6.61 -8.84 4.61
C GLY A 359 5.72 -8.92 5.84
N LEU A 360 5.63 -7.83 6.62
CA LEU A 360 4.80 -7.80 7.82
C LEU A 360 3.31 -7.87 7.48
N LEU A 361 2.87 -7.22 6.40
CA LEU A 361 1.49 -7.31 5.93
C LEU A 361 1.09 -8.78 5.70
N TRP A 362 1.82 -9.49 4.85
CA TRP A 362 1.45 -10.86 4.50
C TRP A 362 1.55 -11.81 5.69
N THR A 363 2.53 -11.61 6.56
CA THR A 363 2.66 -12.37 7.82
C THR A 363 1.42 -12.20 8.70
N ILE A 364 0.93 -10.97 8.86
CA ILE A 364 -0.25 -10.70 9.70
C ILE A 364 -1.53 -11.15 9.01
N VAL A 365 -1.64 -11.03 7.69
CA VAL A 365 -2.78 -11.59 6.94
C VAL A 365 -2.88 -13.10 7.16
N ASP A 366 -1.76 -13.84 7.06
CA ASP A 366 -1.70 -15.29 7.24
C ASP A 366 -1.96 -15.70 8.70
N ALA A 367 -1.37 -14.98 9.66
CA ALA A 367 -1.58 -15.20 11.08
C ALA A 367 -3.02 -14.90 11.52
N ALA A 368 -3.62 -13.82 11.01
CA ALA A 368 -5.01 -13.48 11.28
C ALA A 368 -5.96 -14.49 10.63
N GLY A 369 -5.68 -14.94 9.39
CA GLY A 369 -6.46 -15.98 8.71
C GLY A 369 -6.52 -17.26 9.53
N SER A 370 -5.35 -17.81 9.90
CA SER A 370 -5.24 -19.02 10.71
C SER A 370 -5.87 -18.89 12.11
N TRP A 371 -5.74 -17.73 12.75
CA TRP A 371 -6.38 -17.47 14.04
C TRP A 371 -7.92 -17.45 13.94
N ILE A 372 -8.47 -16.88 12.87
CA ILE A 372 -9.92 -16.86 12.68
C ILE A 372 -10.46 -18.24 12.27
N GLU A 373 -9.67 -19.06 11.56
CA GLU A 373 -10.05 -20.43 11.22
C GLU A 373 -10.07 -21.37 12.43
N THR A 374 -9.12 -21.21 13.36
CA THR A 374 -9.03 -22.03 14.58
C THR A 374 -10.07 -21.67 15.65
N LYS A 375 -10.70 -20.49 15.55
CA LYS A 375 -11.76 -20.04 16.47
C LYS A 375 -13.05 -19.73 15.70
N PRO A 376 -13.87 -20.73 15.36
CA PRO A 376 -15.15 -20.47 14.72
C PRO A 376 -16.03 -19.60 15.63
N PHE A 377 -16.70 -18.60 15.04
CA PHE A 377 -17.70 -17.72 15.66
C PHE A 377 -18.99 -18.50 16.00
N THR A 378 -18.89 -19.65 16.66
CA THR A 378 -20.01 -20.54 16.98
C THR A 378 -20.82 -20.11 18.22
N ARG A 379 -20.51 -18.95 18.81
CA ARG A 379 -21.12 -18.53 20.10
C ARG A 379 -22.27 -17.52 20.01
N LEU A 380 -22.70 -17.10 18.82
CA LEU A 380 -23.84 -16.16 18.68
C LEU A 380 -25.13 -16.81 18.17
N ALA A 381 -25.08 -18.04 17.66
CA ALA A 381 -26.27 -18.79 17.25
C ALA A 381 -26.79 -19.77 18.33
N THR A 382 -25.96 -20.10 19.33
CA THR A 382 -26.28 -21.07 20.38
C THR A 382 -26.76 -20.43 21.69
N SER A 383 -26.64 -19.11 21.84
CA SER A 383 -27.14 -18.39 23.02
C SER A 383 -28.60 -17.95 22.91
N SER A 384 -29.25 -18.13 21.76
CA SER A 384 -30.69 -17.82 21.56
C SER A 384 -31.59 -19.05 21.59
N SER A 385 -31.02 -20.27 21.61
CA SER A 385 -31.79 -21.54 21.66
C SER A 385 -31.78 -22.22 23.02
N SER A 386 -31.10 -21.66 24.03
CA SER A 386 -30.99 -22.24 25.38
C SER A 386 -31.88 -21.58 26.44
N SER A 387 -32.73 -20.61 26.08
CA SER A 387 -33.64 -19.95 27.04
C SER A 387 -35.12 -20.34 26.91
N THR A 388 -35.48 -21.35 26.11
CA THR A 388 -36.90 -21.73 25.88
C THR A 388 -37.25 -23.19 26.19
N SER A 389 -36.38 -23.98 26.80
CA SER A 389 -36.65 -25.40 27.13
C SER A 389 -36.77 -25.72 28.63
N SER A 390 -37.08 -24.73 29.47
CA SER A 390 -37.31 -24.96 30.90
C SER A 390 -38.58 -24.26 31.40
N SER A 391 -39.75 -24.59 30.85
CA SER A 391 -41.06 -24.23 31.42
C SER A 391 -42.20 -25.04 30.78
N SER A 392 -42.24 -26.36 30.98
CA SER A 392 -43.48 -27.14 30.78
C SER A 392 -43.39 -28.51 31.48
N ALA A 393 -43.36 -28.50 32.81
CA ALA A 393 -43.57 -29.70 33.61
C ALA A 393 -44.10 -29.34 35.00
N THR A 394 -45.37 -28.89 35.07
CA THR A 394 -46.18 -28.93 36.30
C THR A 394 -47.66 -28.70 35.97
N GLY A 395 -48.49 -29.71 36.25
CA GLY A 395 -49.82 -29.54 36.84
C GLY A 395 -51.02 -29.30 35.90
N SER A 396 -51.85 -30.34 35.74
CA SER A 396 -53.30 -30.19 35.90
C SER A 396 -53.94 -31.55 36.21
N ASP A 397 -54.51 -31.61 37.40
CA ASP A 397 -55.18 -32.71 38.10
C ASP A 397 -56.49 -33.21 37.47
N GLU A 398 -56.91 -34.36 38.00
CA GLU A 398 -58.26 -34.91 38.19
C GLU A 398 -59.49 -34.10 37.73
N LEU A 399 -60.47 -34.79 37.10
CA LEU A 399 -61.84 -35.01 37.63
C LEU A 399 -62.81 -35.47 36.53
N LYS A 400 -63.22 -36.75 36.62
CA LYS A 400 -64.57 -37.34 36.57
C LYS A 400 -64.62 -38.70 35.88
#